data_AF-A0A8D8VPF4-F1
#
_entry.id   AF-A0A8D8VPF4-F1
#
_cell.length_a   1.000
_cell.length_b   1.000
_cell.length_c   1.000
_cell.angle_alpha   90.00
_cell.angle_beta   90.00
_cell.angle_gamma   90.00
#
_symmetry.space_group_name_H-M   'P 1'
#
loop_
_entity.id
_entity.type
_entity.pdbx_description
1 polymer ?
#
loop_
_entity_poly.entity_id
_entity_poly.type
_entity_poly.pdbx_seq_one_letter_code
_entity_poly.pdbx_strand_id
1 'polypeptide(L)'
;AVVLLYAGTWSDSHGKRRRPLVFIPLLGQIITDFGNVFCSYFWSTSSLTVSLINGFVPGISGGRLLMFTGANAYLSDTTSFEDRTFRLGFVASMYLIATPVGDALSGFLTVNLGFIIVFLICVSINGVALLIGLYFIEDTSVKYDPASVEKFTHQIWGNVQVAIRKRPSTSRKIILLALAASPLVRSPVLGEQSVLYLFVRYKLGWNESIYGYYAAFQLIGLFVGTIFTLGFLSKK
;
A
#
# COMPACT_ATOMS: atom_id res chain seq x y z
N ALA A 1 -5.21 5.96 -7.45
CA ALA A 1 -6.54 6.22 -6.85
C ALA A 1 -7.68 5.64 -7.68
N VAL A 2 -7.80 5.99 -8.96
CA VAL A 2 -8.89 5.52 -9.85
C VAL A 2 -8.93 3.99 -9.99
N VAL A 3 -7.76 3.36 -10.17
CA VAL A 3 -7.64 1.89 -10.29
C VAL A 3 -8.20 1.18 -9.06
N LEU A 4 -7.94 1.69 -7.85
CA LEU A 4 -8.44 1.08 -6.62
C LEU A 4 -9.97 1.13 -6.51
N LEU A 5 -10.56 2.29 -6.84
CA LEU A 5 -12.02 2.48 -6.79
C LEU A 5 -12.74 1.50 -7.70
N TYR A 6 -12.14 1.17 -8.84
CA TYR A 6 -12.71 0.21 -9.78
C TYR A 6 -12.36 -1.24 -9.43
N ALA A 7 -11.10 -1.54 -9.10
CA ALA A 7 -10.61 -2.91 -8.94
C ALA A 7 -11.32 -3.65 -7.80
N GLY A 8 -11.71 -2.95 -6.72
CA GLY A 8 -12.51 -3.53 -5.64
C GLY A 8 -13.88 -4.00 -6.14
N THR A 9 -14.67 -3.09 -6.73
CA THR A 9 -16.00 -3.44 -7.27
C THR A 9 -15.93 -4.43 -8.41
N TRP A 10 -14.92 -4.32 -9.25
CA TRP A 10 -14.66 -5.27 -10.33
C TRP A 10 -14.44 -6.68 -9.76
N SER A 11 -13.60 -6.81 -8.73
CA SER A 11 -13.33 -8.09 -8.09
C SER A 11 -14.61 -8.73 -7.54
N ASP A 12 -15.43 -7.94 -6.84
CA ASP A 12 -16.69 -8.40 -6.25
C ASP A 12 -17.70 -8.82 -7.32
N SER A 13 -17.88 -8.01 -8.37
CA SER A 13 -18.87 -8.27 -9.42
C SER A 13 -18.47 -9.40 -10.37
N HIS A 14 -17.17 -9.71 -10.49
CA HIS A 14 -16.65 -10.76 -11.39
C HIS A 14 -16.39 -12.07 -10.64
N GLY A 15 -17.26 -12.41 -9.69
CA GLY A 15 -17.20 -13.68 -8.97
C GLY A 15 -16.05 -13.74 -7.97
N LYS A 16 -15.79 -12.65 -7.22
CA LYS A 16 -14.75 -12.58 -6.18
C LYS A 16 -13.34 -12.95 -6.64
N ARG A 17 -12.94 -12.47 -7.83
CA ARG A 17 -11.58 -12.68 -8.35
C ARG A 17 -10.57 -11.84 -7.56
N ARG A 18 -9.99 -12.42 -6.51
CA ARG A 18 -9.05 -11.72 -5.60
C ARG A 18 -7.60 -11.72 -6.11
N ARG A 19 -7.20 -12.78 -6.81
CA ARG A 19 -5.83 -12.96 -7.35
C ARG A 19 -5.30 -11.75 -8.14
N PRO A 20 -6.06 -11.13 -9.07
CA PRO A 20 -5.57 -9.97 -9.82
C PRO A 20 -5.25 -8.76 -8.95
N LEU A 21 -5.99 -8.57 -7.85
CA LEU A 21 -5.76 -7.44 -6.94
C LEU A 21 -4.45 -7.58 -6.16
N VAL A 22 -3.93 -8.80 -6.02
CA VAL A 22 -2.64 -9.07 -5.37
C VAL A 22 -1.50 -9.08 -6.40
N PHE A 23 -1.68 -9.76 -7.53
CA PHE A 23 -0.60 -9.98 -8.49
C PHE A 23 -0.31 -8.80 -9.41
N ILE A 24 -1.31 -8.01 -9.82
CA ILE A 24 -1.08 -6.84 -10.68
C ILE A 24 -0.17 -5.81 -9.97
N PRO A 25 -0.39 -5.45 -8.69
CA PRO A 25 0.54 -4.60 -7.96
C PRO A 25 1.95 -5.18 -7.82
N LEU A 26 2.10 -6.49 -7.58
CA LEU A 26 3.41 -7.14 -7.48
C LEU A 26 4.18 -7.04 -8.79
N LEU A 27 3.51 -7.32 -9.92
CA LEU A 27 4.10 -7.17 -11.24
C LEU A 27 4.46 -5.70 -11.53
N GLY A 28 3.57 -4.77 -11.16
CA GLY A 28 3.82 -3.35 -11.26
C GLY A 28 5.08 -2.93 -10.48
N GLN A 29 5.24 -3.43 -9.26
CA GLN A 29 6.42 -3.16 -8.43
C GLN A 29 7.69 -3.72 -9.05
N ILE A 30 7.66 -4.96 -9.56
CA ILE A 30 8.81 -5.56 -10.27
C ILE A 30 9.22 -4.72 -11.47
N ILE A 31 8.25 -4.26 -12.29
CA ILE A 31 8.52 -3.39 -13.44
C ILE A 31 9.11 -2.05 -13.00
N THR A 32 8.58 -1.45 -11.94
CA THR A 32 9.13 -0.21 -11.37
C THR A 32 10.56 -0.40 -10.90
N ASP A 33 10.86 -1.49 -10.19
CA ASP A 33 12.20 -1.77 -9.67
C ASP A 33 13.20 -2.05 -10.81
N PHE A 34 12.80 -2.76 -11.86
CA PHE A 34 13.61 -2.89 -13.09
C PHE A 34 13.86 -1.54 -13.78
N GLY A 35 12.84 -0.69 -13.85
CA GLY A 35 12.99 0.68 -14.34
C GLY A 35 14.00 1.48 -13.52
N ASN A 36 14.00 1.30 -12.20
CA ASN A 36 14.95 1.93 -11.29
C ASN A 36 16.38 1.37 -11.45
N VAL A 37 16.55 0.08 -11.75
CA VAL A 37 17.86 -0.49 -12.16
C VAL A 37 18.37 0.23 -13.41
N PHE A 38 17.52 0.40 -14.43
CA PHE A 38 17.88 1.10 -15.67
C PHE A 38 18.28 2.55 -15.39
N CYS A 39 17.49 3.30 -14.63
CA CYS A 39 17.81 4.67 -14.25
C CYS A 39 19.10 4.78 -13.41
N SER A 40 19.36 3.80 -12.55
CA SER A 40 20.58 3.78 -11.73
C SER A 40 21.83 3.43 -12.55
N TYR A 41 21.69 2.61 -13.59
CA TYR A 41 22.78 2.32 -14.53
C TYR A 41 23.09 3.53 -15.42
N PHE A 42 22.05 4.20 -15.93
CA PHE A 42 22.19 5.43 -16.71
C PHE A 42 21.96 6.65 -15.83
N TRP A 43 22.96 7.02 -15.02
CA TRP A 43 22.86 8.15 -14.07
C TRP A 43 22.55 9.52 -14.71
N SER A 44 22.69 9.64 -16.04
CA SER A 44 22.28 10.81 -16.83
C SER A 44 20.77 10.89 -17.10
N THR A 45 20.00 9.89 -16.67
CA THR A 45 18.54 9.84 -16.85
C THR A 45 17.86 11.04 -16.18
N SER A 46 16.92 11.68 -16.89
CA SER A 46 16.24 12.87 -16.36
C SER A 46 15.42 12.55 -15.10
N SER A 47 15.35 13.50 -14.17
CA SER A 47 14.50 13.40 -12.96
C SER A 47 13.02 13.18 -13.29
N LEU A 48 12.56 13.69 -14.43
CA LEU A 48 11.21 13.44 -14.94
C LEU A 48 11.00 11.96 -15.26
N THR A 49 11.95 11.31 -15.95
CA THR A 49 11.87 9.88 -16.29
C THR A 49 11.81 9.01 -15.04
N VAL A 50 12.66 9.29 -14.05
CA VAL A 50 12.64 8.59 -12.75
C VAL A 50 11.30 8.77 -12.05
N SER A 51 10.78 9.99 -12.03
CA SER A 51 9.49 10.30 -11.41
C SER A 51 8.31 9.63 -12.11
N LEU A 52 8.35 9.55 -13.45
CA LEU A 52 7.33 8.84 -14.23
C LEU A 52 7.35 7.34 -13.94
N ILE A 53 8.52 6.70 -13.90
CA ILE A 53 8.61 5.26 -13.58
C ILE A 53 8.06 4.97 -12.17
N ASN A 54 8.41 5.81 -11.19
CA ASN A 54 8.00 5.62 -9.81
C ASN A 54 6.56 6.08 -9.51
N GLY A 55 5.96 6.91 -10.37
CA GLY A 55 4.59 7.40 -10.20
C GLY A 55 3.57 6.68 -11.09
N PHE A 56 3.89 6.54 -12.38
CA PHE A 56 2.96 6.03 -13.39
C PHE A 56 2.72 4.53 -13.23
N VAL A 57 3.78 3.72 -13.18
CA VAL A 57 3.66 2.25 -13.11
C VAL A 57 2.97 1.80 -11.82
N PRO A 58 3.32 2.30 -10.62
CA PRO A 58 2.56 2.01 -9.41
C PRO A 58 1.14 2.58 -9.45
N GLY A 59 0.95 3.72 -10.14
CA GLY A 59 -0.35 4.36 -10.32
C GLY A 59 -1.36 3.50 -11.08
N ILE A 60 -0.94 2.92 -12.21
CA ILE A 60 -1.80 2.08 -13.05
C ILE A 60 -1.94 0.64 -12.54
N SER A 61 -0.93 0.12 -11.82
CA SER A 61 -1.01 -1.21 -11.19
C SER A 61 -1.80 -1.19 -9.88
N GLY A 62 -2.18 -0.01 -9.37
CA GLY A 62 -2.88 0.18 -8.10
C GLY A 62 -1.96 0.20 -6.88
N GLY A 63 -0.70 -0.24 -7.04
CA GLY A 63 0.35 -0.15 -6.04
C GLY A 63 0.05 -0.89 -4.73
N ARG A 64 0.82 -0.55 -3.69
CA ARG A 64 0.76 -1.18 -2.37
C ARG A 64 -0.66 -1.22 -1.76
N LEU A 65 -1.46 -0.18 -2.02
CA LEU A 65 -2.82 -0.09 -1.48
C LEU A 65 -3.75 -1.14 -2.10
N LEU A 66 -3.68 -1.36 -3.41
CA LEU A 66 -4.48 -2.39 -4.08
C LEU A 66 -4.08 -3.80 -3.63
N MET A 67 -2.78 -4.04 -3.49
CA MET A 67 -2.26 -5.33 -2.98
C MET A 67 -2.83 -5.63 -1.58
N PHE A 68 -2.77 -4.64 -0.68
CA PHE A 68 -3.28 -4.78 0.68
C PHE A 68 -4.80 -5.00 0.70
N THR A 69 -5.55 -4.25 -0.11
CA THR A 69 -7.00 -4.47 -0.25
C THR A 69 -7.32 -5.86 -0.79
N GLY A 70 -6.61 -6.32 -1.82
CA GLY A 70 -6.77 -7.66 -2.39
C GLY A 70 -6.48 -8.77 -1.39
N ALA A 71 -5.39 -8.64 -0.63
CA ALA A 71 -5.01 -9.60 0.41
C ALA A 71 -6.07 -9.69 1.53
N ASN A 72 -6.57 -8.54 2.02
CA ASN A 72 -7.62 -8.53 3.03
C ASN A 72 -8.95 -9.11 2.50
N ALA A 73 -9.29 -8.85 1.24
CA ALA A 73 -10.47 -9.42 0.60
C ALA A 73 -10.36 -10.95 0.47
N TYR A 74 -9.22 -11.45 -0.01
CA TYR A 74 -8.92 -12.89 -0.07
C TYR A 74 -8.99 -13.56 1.31
N LEU A 75 -8.40 -12.93 2.32
CA LEU A 75 -8.42 -13.46 3.68
C LEU A 75 -9.84 -13.48 4.24
N SER A 76 -10.64 -12.44 3.99
CA SER A 76 -12.04 -12.40 4.40
C SER A 76 -12.88 -13.52 3.77
N ASP A 77 -12.57 -13.91 2.53
CA ASP A 77 -13.27 -14.99 1.82
C ASP A 77 -12.81 -16.40 2.25
N THR A 78 -11.55 -16.57 2.69
CA THR A 78 -10.94 -17.87 3.01
C THR A 78 -10.86 -18.20 4.50
N THR A 79 -11.27 -17.27 5.37
CA THR A 79 -11.19 -17.45 6.83
C THR A 79 -12.55 -17.66 7.48
N SER A 80 -12.56 -18.54 8.48
CA SER A 80 -13.65 -18.69 9.45
C SER A 80 -13.92 -17.37 10.17
N PHE A 81 -15.13 -17.20 10.70
CA PHE A 81 -15.52 -15.98 11.39
C PHE A 81 -14.68 -15.76 12.66
N GLU A 82 -14.37 -16.86 13.35
CA GLU A 82 -13.60 -16.91 14.59
C GLU A 82 -12.15 -16.44 14.39
N ASP A 83 -11.49 -16.86 13.31
CA ASP A 83 -10.08 -16.55 13.06
C ASP A 83 -9.86 -15.30 12.21
N ARG A 84 -10.91 -14.77 11.56
CA ARG A 84 -10.80 -13.67 10.59
C ARG A 84 -10.14 -12.43 11.18
N THR A 85 -10.57 -12.02 12.37
CA THR A 85 -10.03 -10.83 13.04
C THR A 85 -8.55 -11.00 13.34
N PHE A 86 -8.15 -12.17 13.83
CA PHE A 86 -6.75 -12.47 14.13
C PHE A 86 -5.89 -12.45 12.86
N ARG A 87 -6.32 -13.14 11.80
CA ARG A 87 -5.59 -13.22 10.54
C ARG A 87 -5.48 -11.86 9.84
N LEU A 88 -6.54 -11.05 9.82
CA LEU A 88 -6.51 -9.69 9.28
C LEU A 88 -5.57 -8.79 10.11
N GLY A 89 -5.64 -8.91 11.44
CA GLY A 89 -4.73 -8.22 12.35
C GLY A 89 -3.27 -8.57 12.08
N PHE A 90 -2.96 -9.85 11.88
CA PHE A 90 -1.61 -10.31 11.56
C PHE A 90 -1.07 -9.70 10.26
N VAL A 91 -1.87 -9.69 9.17
CA VAL A 91 -1.48 -9.06 7.90
C VAL A 91 -1.25 -7.55 8.07
N ALA A 92 -2.10 -6.86 8.84
CA ALA A 92 -1.92 -5.44 9.14
C ALA A 92 -0.65 -5.16 9.95
N SER A 93 -0.33 -6.01 10.93
CA SER A 93 0.91 -5.91 11.71
C SER A 93 2.15 -6.15 10.85
N MET A 94 2.12 -7.12 9.94
CA MET A 94 3.22 -7.34 9.00
C MET A 94 3.46 -6.12 8.12
N TYR A 95 2.40 -5.48 7.63
CA TYR A 95 2.52 -4.23 6.87
C TYR A 95 3.15 -3.09 7.69
N LEU A 96 2.77 -2.98 8.97
CA LEU A 96 3.30 -1.98 9.90
C LEU A 96 4.79 -2.20 10.21
N ILE A 97 5.24 -3.45 10.34
CA ILE A 97 6.63 -3.81 10.66
C ILE A 97 7.52 -3.75 9.41
N ALA A 98 7.02 -4.21 8.26
CA ALA A 98 7.80 -4.28 7.03
C ALA A 98 8.26 -2.90 6.54
N THR A 99 7.46 -1.85 6.75
CA THR A 99 7.81 -0.49 6.28
C THR A 99 9.05 0.07 7.01
N PRO A 100 9.09 0.16 8.35
CA PRO A 100 10.29 0.59 9.08
C PRO A 100 11.53 -0.28 8.84
N VAL A 101 11.35 -1.60 8.76
CA VAL A 101 12.46 -2.54 8.51
C VAL A 101 13.05 -2.30 7.12
N GLY A 102 12.19 -2.12 6.11
CA GLY A 102 12.61 -1.78 4.76
C GLY A 102 13.35 -0.45 4.71
N ASP A 103 12.82 0.59 5.35
CA ASP A 103 13.45 1.91 5.40
C ASP A 103 14.84 1.85 6.08
N ALA A 104 14.95 1.17 7.22
CA ALA A 104 16.20 1.01 7.96
C ALA A 104 17.27 0.24 7.15
N LEU A 105 16.87 -0.84 6.47
CA LEU A 105 17.78 -1.63 5.64
C LEU A 105 18.15 -0.90 4.34
N SER A 106 17.23 -0.14 3.74
CA SER A 106 17.44 0.50 2.45
C SER A 106 18.61 1.47 2.46
N GLY A 107 18.75 2.30 3.50
CA GLY A 107 19.86 3.24 3.63
C GLY A 107 21.20 2.52 3.78
N PHE A 108 21.27 1.55 4.70
CA PHE A 108 22.47 0.75 4.91
C PHE A 108 22.91 0.00 3.65
N LEU A 109 21.97 -0.69 2.98
CA LEU A 109 22.27 -1.44 1.76
C LEU A 109 22.69 -0.52 0.61
N THR A 110 22.05 0.64 0.46
CA THR A 110 22.37 1.58 -0.62
C THR A 110 23.77 2.17 -0.47
N VAL A 111 24.19 2.50 0.76
CA VAL A 111 25.55 3.02 1.02
C VAL A 111 26.62 1.97 0.76
N ASN A 112 26.38 0.71 1.14
CA ASN A 112 27.39 -0.34 1.05
C ASN A 112 27.42 -1.09 -0.30
N LEU A 113 26.26 -1.24 -0.94
CA LEU A 113 26.09 -2.06 -2.17
C LEU A 113 25.73 -1.23 -3.41
N GLY A 114 25.34 0.04 -3.23
CA GLY A 114 24.88 0.90 -4.32
C GLY A 114 23.46 0.59 -4.80
N PHE A 115 22.86 1.55 -5.52
CA PHE A 115 21.46 1.51 -5.94
C PHE A 115 21.11 0.30 -6.83
N ILE A 116 21.98 -0.05 -7.79
CA ILE A 116 21.73 -1.14 -8.75
C ILE A 116 21.51 -2.47 -8.02
N ILE A 117 22.40 -2.81 -7.09
CA ILE A 117 22.31 -4.07 -6.33
C ILE A 117 21.06 -4.07 -5.45
N VAL A 118 20.76 -2.95 -4.79
CA VAL A 118 19.56 -2.83 -3.94
C VAL A 118 18.27 -3.03 -4.74
N PHE A 119 18.14 -2.41 -5.91
CA PHE A 119 16.96 -2.61 -6.76
C PHE A 119 16.87 -4.04 -7.30
N LEU A 120 17.99 -4.70 -7.62
CA LEU A 120 17.99 -6.12 -8.01
C LEU A 120 17.57 -7.04 -6.86
N ILE A 121 17.94 -6.72 -5.61
CA ILE A 121 17.44 -7.42 -4.43
C ILE A 121 15.91 -7.25 -4.32
N CYS A 122 15.39 -6.03 -4.50
CA CYS A 122 13.95 -5.78 -4.51
C CYS A 122 13.22 -6.57 -5.61
N VAL A 123 13.74 -6.58 -6.84
CA VAL A 123 13.22 -7.39 -7.94
C VAL A 123 13.18 -8.87 -7.55
N SER A 124 14.26 -9.38 -6.96
CA SER A 124 14.38 -10.78 -6.57
C SER A 124 13.37 -11.15 -5.48
N ILE A 125 13.25 -10.34 -4.43
CA ILE A 125 12.29 -10.56 -3.33
C ILE A 125 10.85 -10.50 -3.86
N ASN A 126 10.51 -9.52 -4.69
CA ASN A 126 9.18 -9.43 -5.28
C ASN A 126 8.90 -10.59 -6.25
N GLY A 127 9.92 -11.05 -6.99
CA GLY A 127 9.82 -12.24 -7.84
C GLY A 127 9.54 -13.51 -7.05
N VAL A 128 10.24 -13.72 -5.93
CA VAL A 128 9.97 -14.83 -5.01
C VAL A 128 8.56 -14.71 -4.40
N ALA A 129 8.16 -13.52 -3.96
CA ALA A 129 6.82 -13.28 -3.44
C ALA A 129 5.72 -13.56 -4.48
N LEU A 130 5.96 -13.22 -5.74
CA LEU A 130 5.08 -13.55 -6.86
C LEU A 130 4.96 -15.07 -7.05
N LEU A 131 6.07 -15.80 -7.05
CA LEU A 131 6.08 -17.26 -7.19
C LEU A 131 5.36 -17.95 -6.03
N ILE A 132 5.66 -17.54 -4.79
CA ILE A 132 4.97 -18.02 -3.59
C ILE A 132 3.47 -17.74 -3.71
N GLY A 133 3.10 -16.50 -4.06
CA GLY A 133 1.70 -16.13 -4.21
C GLY A 133 1.00 -16.96 -5.29
N LEU A 134 1.62 -17.19 -6.44
CA LEU A 134 1.05 -17.98 -7.53
C LEU A 134 0.78 -19.43 -7.11
N TYR A 135 1.63 -20.01 -6.26
CA TYR A 135 1.50 -21.38 -5.78
C TYR A 135 0.51 -21.52 -4.61
N PHE A 136 0.55 -20.60 -3.64
CA PHE A 136 -0.19 -20.72 -2.37
C PHE A 136 -1.50 -19.93 -2.31
N ILE A 137 -1.71 -18.90 -3.14
CA ILE A 137 -2.99 -18.17 -3.19
C ILE A 137 -3.94 -18.91 -4.12
N GLU A 138 -4.86 -19.62 -3.50
CA GLU A 138 -5.91 -20.38 -4.18
C GLU A 138 -6.86 -19.45 -4.94
N ASP A 139 -7.49 -19.97 -5.99
CA ASP A 139 -8.51 -19.23 -6.71
C ASP A 139 -9.87 -19.39 -6.02
N THR A 140 -10.31 -18.33 -5.36
CA THR A 140 -11.64 -18.24 -4.73
C THR A 140 -12.73 -17.84 -5.71
N SER A 141 -12.44 -17.81 -7.02
CA SER A 141 -13.40 -17.31 -7.99
C SER A 141 -14.62 -18.22 -8.15
N VAL A 142 -15.79 -17.60 -8.24
CA VAL A 142 -17.07 -18.27 -8.46
C VAL A 142 -17.58 -17.90 -9.85
N LYS A 143 -18.34 -18.81 -10.48
CA LYS A 143 -19.03 -18.49 -11.73
C LYS A 143 -19.95 -17.29 -11.50
N TYR A 144 -19.88 -16.33 -12.41
CA TYR A 144 -20.74 -15.15 -12.42
C TYR A 144 -21.40 -15.02 -13.78
N ASP A 145 -22.54 -14.34 -13.83
CA ASP A 145 -23.21 -14.01 -15.08
C ASP A 145 -22.62 -12.71 -15.67
N PRO A 146 -21.97 -12.75 -16.84
CA PRO A 146 -21.46 -11.54 -17.50
C PRO A 146 -22.53 -10.48 -17.75
N ALA A 147 -23.80 -10.87 -17.91
CA ALA A 147 -24.90 -9.93 -18.12
C ALA A 147 -25.27 -9.15 -16.85
N SER A 148 -24.94 -9.68 -15.67
CA SER A 148 -25.17 -9.01 -14.37
C SER A 148 -24.11 -7.97 -14.01
N VAL A 149 -23.02 -7.89 -14.79
CA VAL A 149 -21.90 -6.99 -14.51
C VAL A 149 -22.17 -5.62 -15.11
N GLU A 150 -22.28 -4.61 -14.25
CA GLU A 150 -22.35 -3.22 -14.70
C GLU A 150 -21.08 -2.77 -15.43
N LYS A 151 -21.23 -1.89 -16.42
CA LYS A 151 -20.09 -1.28 -17.13
C LYS A 151 -19.21 -0.48 -16.17
N PHE A 152 -17.92 -0.37 -16.48
CA PHE A 152 -16.90 0.39 -15.75
C PHE A 152 -17.37 1.77 -15.26
N THR A 153 -18.00 2.56 -16.15
CA THR A 153 -18.47 3.91 -15.83
C THR A 153 -19.60 3.91 -14.80
N HIS A 154 -20.52 2.96 -14.90
CA HIS A 154 -21.60 2.79 -13.93
C HIS A 154 -21.08 2.33 -12.57
N GLN A 155 -20.08 1.44 -12.54
CA GLN A 155 -19.47 1.00 -11.28
C GLN A 155 -18.78 2.15 -10.52
N ILE A 156 -17.98 2.96 -11.22
CA ILE A 156 -17.32 4.13 -10.60
C ILE A 156 -18.36 5.13 -10.11
N TRP A 157 -19.36 5.43 -10.95
CA TRP A 157 -20.41 6.38 -10.58
C TRP A 157 -21.24 5.86 -9.40
N GLY A 158 -21.56 4.57 -9.39
CA GLY A 158 -22.22 3.88 -8.28
C GLY A 158 -21.44 4.02 -6.97
N ASN A 159 -20.11 3.82 -7.00
CA ASN A 159 -19.26 4.02 -5.82
C ASN A 159 -19.31 5.45 -5.27
N VAL A 160 -19.27 6.45 -6.15
CA VAL A 160 -19.41 7.85 -5.76
C VAL A 160 -20.81 8.13 -5.19
N GLN A 161 -21.86 7.61 -5.83
CA GLN A 161 -23.24 7.75 -5.36
C GLN A 161 -23.45 7.08 -4.00
N VAL A 162 -22.86 5.91 -3.75
CA VAL A 162 -22.92 5.19 -2.46
C VAL A 162 -22.28 6.00 -1.33
N ALA A 163 -21.24 6.79 -1.61
CA ALA A 163 -20.65 7.70 -0.64
C ALA A 163 -21.59 8.86 -0.27
N ILE A 164 -22.46 9.30 -1.20
CA ILE A 164 -23.31 10.50 -1.05
C ILE A 164 -24.78 10.15 -0.72
N ARG A 165 -25.19 8.89 -0.93
CA ARG A 165 -26.58 8.41 -0.78
C ARG A 165 -27.13 8.72 0.62
N LYS A 166 -28.38 9.22 0.66
CA LYS A 166 -29.11 9.43 1.93
C LYS A 166 -29.34 8.08 2.62
N ARG A 167 -28.84 7.93 3.84
CA ARG A 167 -29.04 6.77 4.72
C ARG A 167 -29.74 7.20 6.02
N PRO A 168 -30.57 6.35 6.64
CA PRO A 168 -31.18 6.65 7.93
C PRO A 168 -30.11 6.71 9.04
N SER A 169 -30.19 7.73 9.91
CA SER A 169 -29.40 7.90 11.14
C SER A 169 -27.85 7.93 10.97
N THR A 170 -27.14 8.14 12.08
CA THR A 170 -25.73 8.54 12.32
C THR A 170 -24.66 7.97 11.37
N SER A 171 -24.91 6.84 10.72
CA SER A 171 -24.05 6.19 9.74
C SER A 171 -23.60 7.09 8.59
N ARG A 172 -24.47 7.99 8.07
CA ARG A 172 -24.05 8.95 7.02
C ARG A 172 -23.01 9.94 7.54
N LYS A 173 -23.20 10.45 8.76
CA LYS A 173 -22.26 11.38 9.39
C LYS A 173 -20.92 10.67 9.62
N ILE A 174 -20.94 9.43 10.11
CA ILE A 174 -19.72 8.63 10.32
C ILE A 174 -18.94 8.43 9.01
N ILE A 175 -19.62 8.06 7.93
CA ILE A 175 -18.95 7.85 6.63
C ILE A 175 -18.37 9.16 6.08
N LEU A 176 -19.13 10.25 6.11
CA LEU A 176 -18.65 11.56 5.63
C LEU A 176 -17.49 12.09 6.49
N LEU A 177 -17.59 11.95 7.81
CA LEU A 177 -16.52 12.31 8.74
C LEU A 177 -15.28 11.44 8.53
N ALA A 178 -15.43 10.14 8.32
CA ALA A 178 -14.30 9.25 8.02
C ALA A 178 -13.64 9.58 6.68
N LEU A 179 -14.43 9.91 5.65
CA LEU A 179 -13.94 10.28 4.33
C LEU A 179 -13.24 11.65 4.34
N ALA A 180 -13.68 12.58 5.20
CA ALA A 180 -13.00 13.86 5.41
C ALA A 180 -11.77 13.75 6.32
N ALA A 181 -11.85 12.98 7.41
CA ALA A 181 -10.78 12.85 8.38
C ALA A 181 -9.61 12.00 7.87
N SER A 182 -9.87 10.95 7.09
CA SER A 182 -8.81 10.05 6.60
C SER A 182 -7.71 10.77 5.80
N PRO A 183 -8.00 11.65 4.81
CA PRO A 183 -6.95 12.43 4.17
C PRO A 183 -6.34 13.47 5.11
N LEU A 184 -7.09 14.10 6.01
CA LEU A 184 -6.55 15.10 6.95
C LEU A 184 -5.56 14.52 7.95
N VAL A 185 -5.74 13.26 8.34
CA VAL A 185 -4.81 12.56 9.25
C VAL A 185 -3.61 12.01 8.49
N ARG A 186 -3.81 11.48 7.28
CA ARG A 186 -2.75 10.80 6.52
C ARG A 186 -1.90 11.74 5.66
N SER A 187 -2.47 12.86 5.20
CA SER A 187 -1.76 13.80 4.32
C SER A 187 -0.60 14.53 4.97
N PRO A 188 -0.66 14.97 6.26
CA PRO A 188 0.48 15.61 6.89
C PRO A 188 1.65 14.65 7.03
N VAL A 189 1.37 13.39 7.40
CA VAL A 189 2.41 12.35 7.54
C VAL A 189 3.10 12.07 6.21
N LEU A 190 2.33 11.87 5.13
CA LEU A 190 2.89 11.64 3.80
C LEU A 190 3.63 12.87 3.24
N GLY A 191 3.07 14.06 3.47
CA GLY A 191 3.68 15.32 3.08
C GLY A 191 5.02 15.55 3.78
N GLU A 192 5.03 15.40 5.10
CA GLU A 192 6.24 15.46 5.93
C GLU A 192 7.29 14.47 5.42
N GLN A 193 6.96 13.19 5.27
CA GLN A 193 7.90 12.16 4.78
C GLN A 193 8.56 12.53 3.43
N SER A 194 7.85 13.23 2.55
CA SER A 194 8.38 13.60 1.23
C SER A 194 9.41 14.74 1.23
N VAL A 195 9.40 15.60 2.27
CA VAL A 195 10.26 16.80 2.32
C VAL A 195 11.16 16.87 3.54
N LEU A 196 10.85 16.12 4.60
CA LEU A 196 11.49 16.22 5.91
C LEU A 196 13.00 16.04 5.83
N TYR A 197 13.48 15.02 5.11
CA TYR A 197 14.92 14.76 4.96
C TYR A 197 15.66 15.95 4.33
N LEU A 198 15.13 16.48 3.21
CA LEU A 198 15.71 17.64 2.53
C LEU A 198 15.63 18.89 3.40
N PHE A 199 14.53 19.06 4.12
CA PHE A 199 14.31 20.20 5.02
C PHE A 199 15.34 20.24 6.15
N VAL A 200 15.53 19.14 6.88
CA VAL A 200 16.47 19.12 8.03
C VAL A 200 17.92 19.24 7.58
N ARG A 201 18.27 18.71 6.40
CA ARG A 201 19.59 18.91 5.78
C ARG A 201 19.82 20.37 5.42
N TYR A 202 18.86 21.00 4.73
CA TYR A 202 19.01 22.38 4.25
C TYR A 202 18.91 23.44 5.36
N LYS A 203 17.98 23.28 6.31
CA LYS A 203 17.71 24.27 7.36
C LYS A 203 18.50 24.07 8.64
N LEU A 204 18.72 22.81 9.04
CA LEU A 204 19.36 22.50 10.32
C LEU A 204 20.79 21.96 10.14
N GLY A 205 21.25 21.78 8.91
CA GLY A 205 22.58 21.24 8.62
C GLY A 205 22.75 19.80 9.11
N TRP A 206 21.65 19.05 9.29
CA TRP A 206 21.73 17.69 9.81
C TRP A 206 22.50 16.79 8.84
N ASN A 207 23.42 16.01 9.38
CA ASN A 207 24.03 14.90 8.65
C ASN A 207 23.08 13.68 8.66
N GLU A 208 23.41 12.69 7.84
CA GLU A 208 22.61 11.46 7.68
C GLU A 208 22.45 10.69 9.00
N SER A 209 23.47 10.73 9.86
CA SER A 209 23.44 10.05 11.17
C SER A 209 22.44 10.69 12.14
N ILE A 210 22.41 12.02 12.27
CA ILE A 210 21.46 12.74 13.14
C ILE A 210 20.03 12.51 12.68
N TYR A 211 19.79 12.55 11.37
CA TYR A 211 18.48 12.21 10.81
C TYR A 211 18.09 10.77 11.11
N GLY A 212 19.02 9.82 11.04
CA GLY A 212 18.81 8.43 11.42
C GLY A 212 18.33 8.26 12.87
N TYR A 213 18.95 8.96 13.82
CA TYR A 213 18.50 8.95 15.22
C TYR A 213 17.10 9.55 15.39
N TYR A 214 16.79 10.64 14.68
CA TYR A 214 15.46 11.24 14.70
C TYR A 214 14.38 10.31 14.14
N ALA A 215 14.67 9.65 13.01
CA ALA A 215 13.76 8.66 12.42
C ALA A 215 13.52 7.47 13.38
N ALA A 216 14.57 6.98 14.05
CA ALA A 216 14.44 5.93 15.05
C ALA A 216 13.56 6.37 16.23
N PHE A 217 13.71 7.61 16.71
CA PHE A 217 12.85 8.19 17.74
C PHE A 217 11.38 8.26 17.30
N GLN A 218 11.10 8.70 16.06
CA GLN A 218 9.74 8.72 15.52
C GLN A 218 9.11 7.31 15.46
N LEU A 219 9.88 6.30 15.05
CA LEU A 219 9.43 4.90 15.01
C LEU A 219 9.08 4.35 16.39
N ILE A 220 9.91 4.63 17.39
CA ILE A 220 9.64 4.23 18.78
C ILE A 220 8.37 4.92 19.29
N GLY A 221 8.22 6.22 19.02
CA GLY A 221 7.01 6.98 19.38
C GLY A 221 5.75 6.38 18.75
N LEU A 222 5.80 6.00 17.48
CA LEU A 222 4.71 5.32 16.79
C LEU A 222 4.37 3.97 17.44
N PHE A 223 5.38 3.17 17.77
CA PHE A 223 5.20 1.85 18.38
C PHE A 223 4.57 1.97 19.78
N VAL A 224 5.09 2.86 20.63
CA VAL A 224 4.55 3.15 21.97
C VAL A 224 3.12 3.66 21.88
N GLY A 225 2.86 4.61 20.98
CA GLY A 225 1.51 5.13 20.74
C GLY A 225 0.54 4.03 20.30
N THR A 226 0.98 3.13 19.42
CA THR A 226 0.15 2.00 18.96
C THR A 226 -0.16 1.02 20.08
N ILE A 227 0.83 0.63 20.89
CA ILE A 227 0.62 -0.24 22.07
C ILE A 227 -0.32 0.42 23.07
N PHE A 228 -0.13 1.70 23.37
CA PHE A 228 -0.99 2.43 24.29
C PHE A 228 -2.45 2.47 23.79
N THR A 229 -2.63 2.81 22.51
CA THR A 229 -3.95 2.87 21.85
C THR A 229 -4.63 1.51 21.89
N LEU A 230 -3.91 0.43 21.54
CA LEU A 230 -4.44 -0.93 21.60
C LEU A 230 -4.79 -1.34 23.03
N GLY A 231 -3.86 -1.18 23.97
CA GLY A 231 -4.07 -1.61 25.36
C GLY A 231 -5.21 -0.88 26.08
N PHE A 232 -5.42 0.41 25.77
CA PHE A 232 -6.44 1.22 26.42
C PHE A 232 -7.79 1.19 25.69
N LEU A 233 -7.81 1.19 24.35
CA LEU A 233 -9.05 1.26 23.57
C LEU A 233 -9.60 -0.10 23.14
N SER A 234 -8.78 -1.18 23.14
CA SER A 234 -9.29 -2.53 22.84
C SER A 234 -10.03 -3.17 24.02
N LYS A 235 -9.92 -2.59 25.22
CA LYS A 235 -10.73 -2.99 26.39
C LYS A 235 -12.03 -2.20 26.39
N LYS A 236 -12.97 -2.61 25.55
CA LYS A 236 -14.40 -2.28 25.66
C LYS A 236 -15.24 -3.43 25.15
#